data_AF-A0AB35YUN2-F1
#
_entry.id   AF-A0AB35YUN2-F1
#
_cell.length_a   1.000
_cell.length_b   1.000
_cell.length_c   1.000
_cell.angle_alpha   90.00
_cell.angle_beta   90.00
_cell.angle_gamma   90.00
#
_symmetry.space_group_name_H-M   'P 1'
#
loop_
_entity.id
_entity.type
_entity.pdbx_description
1 polymer ?
#
loop_
_entity_poly.entity_id
_entity_poly.type
_entity_poly.pdbx_seq_one_letter_code
_entity_poly.pdbx_strand_id
1 'polypeptide(L)'
;MKTLLIVLSAVGLLSLNSCKQETNTQALMENPETRTEVFNAISKNHDYMTEFMESMHDNHHAMQMMQGNKKMMSSMMQGEGMQMMMKDSTMMHSMMDGMMNDGKMMGTMMKMMHEKGMMSEDCMESCSKMMGEKGMDMQGMDKMDDMDSPTKGEHTEHH
;
A
#
# COMPACT_ATOMS: atom_id res chain seq x y z
N MET A 1 62.88 1.63 33.24
CA MET A 1 62.60 2.76 32.33
C MET A 1 62.33 2.32 30.89
N LYS A 2 63.23 1.57 30.24
CA LYS A 2 63.06 1.13 28.83
C LYS A 2 61.75 0.37 28.57
N THR A 3 61.37 -0.57 29.43
CA THR A 3 60.12 -1.35 29.28
C THR A 3 58.86 -0.49 29.44
N LEU A 4 58.91 0.50 30.34
CA LEU A 4 57.79 1.42 30.58
C LEU A 4 57.54 2.32 29.37
N LEU A 5 58.62 2.79 28.74
CA LEU A 5 58.56 3.59 27.51
C LEU A 5 57.98 2.78 26.34
N ILE A 6 58.31 1.50 26.22
CA ILE A 6 57.77 0.64 25.15
C ILE A 6 56.27 0.41 25.34
N VAL A 7 55.81 0.16 26.57
CA VAL A 7 54.39 -0.05 26.86
C VAL A 7 53.58 1.24 26.64
N LEU A 8 54.07 2.39 27.14
CA LEU A 8 53.45 3.69 26.91
C LEU A 8 53.40 4.05 25.42
N SER A 9 54.45 3.75 24.66
CA SER A 9 54.49 3.97 23.22
C SER A 9 53.49 3.08 22.47
N ALA A 10 53.32 1.82 22.87
CA ALA A 10 52.35 0.90 22.26
C ALA A 10 50.90 1.33 22.53
N VAL A 11 50.59 1.74 23.76
CA VAL A 11 49.27 2.27 24.13
C VAL A 11 48.98 3.58 23.39
N GLY A 12 49.98 4.47 23.27
CA GLY A 12 49.87 5.71 22.49
C GLY A 12 49.56 5.45 21.01
N LEU A 13 50.23 4.47 20.39
CA LEU A 13 50.01 4.11 18.98
C LEU A 13 48.63 3.47 18.74
N LEU A 14 48.13 2.66 19.67
CA LEU A 14 46.78 2.08 19.59
C LEU A 14 45.69 3.16 19.74
N SER A 15 45.93 4.15 20.61
CA SER A 15 45.02 5.29 20.81
C SER A 15 44.88 6.14 19.54
N LEU A 16 45.96 6.31 18.76
CA LEU A 16 45.97 7.11 17.54
C LEU A 16 45.33 6.40 16.33
N ASN A 17 45.36 5.07 16.27
CA ASN A 17 44.71 4.30 15.20
C ASN A 17 43.19 4.16 15.40
N SER A 18 42.69 4.28 16.64
CA SER A 18 41.25 4.13 16.92
C SER A 18 40.43 5.38 16.58
N CYS A 19 41.07 6.53 16.32
CA CYS A 19 40.38 7.80 16.04
C CYS A 19 40.07 8.06 14.56
N LYS A 20 40.35 7.11 13.66
CA LYS A 20 40.11 7.28 12.21
C LYS A 20 39.71 5.99 11.49
N GLN A 21 38.86 5.19 12.15
CA GLN A 21 38.26 4.03 11.50
C GLN A 21 37.09 4.53 10.64
N GLU A 22 37.34 4.64 9.33
CA GLU A 22 36.28 4.73 8.32
C GLU A 22 35.38 3.50 8.51
N THR A 23 34.21 3.68 9.11
CA THR A 23 33.32 2.57 9.41
C THR A 23 32.75 2.08 8.09
N ASN A 24 33.12 0.86 7.69
CA ASN A 24 32.48 0.21 6.56
C ASN A 24 31.01 -0.06 6.94
N THR A 25 30.11 0.83 6.51
CA THR A 25 28.68 0.76 6.81
C THR A 25 28.05 -0.52 6.31
N GLN A 26 28.58 -1.12 5.23
CA GLN A 26 28.12 -2.41 4.75
C GLN A 26 28.51 -3.54 5.70
N ALA A 27 29.76 -3.57 6.18
CA ALA A 27 30.19 -4.55 7.17
C ALA A 27 29.39 -4.41 8.50
N LEU A 28 29.02 -3.17 8.86
CA LEU A 28 28.16 -2.91 10.02
C LEU A 28 26.76 -3.51 9.84
N MET A 29 26.19 -3.37 8.64
CA MET A 29 24.85 -3.87 8.31
C MET A 29 24.82 -5.38 8.04
N GLU A 30 25.96 -6.02 7.78
CA GLU A 30 26.07 -7.48 7.68
C GLU A 30 25.90 -8.16 9.04
N ASN A 31 26.34 -7.51 10.12
CA ASN A 31 26.11 -8.00 11.48
C ASN A 31 24.60 -7.91 11.84
N PRO A 32 23.94 -9.03 12.21
CA PRO A 32 22.51 -9.04 12.49
C PRO A 32 22.12 -8.27 13.76
N GLU A 33 22.96 -8.24 14.78
CA GLU A 33 22.71 -7.49 16.02
C GLU A 33 22.74 -5.99 15.73
N THR A 34 23.81 -5.53 15.06
CA THR A 34 23.94 -4.11 14.72
C THR A 34 22.88 -3.66 13.72
N ARG A 35 22.57 -4.47 12.71
CA ARG A 35 21.47 -4.19 11.77
C ARG A 35 20.13 -4.03 12.50
N THR A 36 19.86 -4.89 13.47
CA THR A 36 18.63 -4.81 14.29
C THR A 36 18.61 -3.54 15.15
N GLU A 37 19.75 -3.18 15.74
CA GLU A 37 19.88 -1.96 16.53
C GLU A 37 19.64 -0.70 15.69
N VAL A 38 20.23 -0.63 14.49
CA VAL A 38 20.00 0.46 13.53
C VAL A 38 18.53 0.56 13.15
N PHE A 39 17.87 -0.55 12.81
CA PHE A 39 16.43 -0.54 12.50
C PHE A 39 15.58 -0.10 13.69
N ASN A 40 15.93 -0.51 14.91
CA ASN A 40 15.25 -0.07 16.11
C ASN A 40 15.46 1.43 16.38
N ALA A 41 16.66 1.96 16.15
CA ALA A 41 16.95 3.38 16.31
C ALA A 41 16.12 4.24 15.34
N ILE A 42 16.03 3.83 14.07
CA ILE A 42 15.21 4.50 13.06
C ILE A 42 13.72 4.39 13.41
N SER A 43 13.23 3.19 13.73
CA SER A 43 11.79 2.96 13.96
C SER A 43 11.22 3.53 15.26
N LYS A 44 12.05 3.72 16.27
CA LYS A 44 11.62 4.26 17.58
C LYS A 44 11.81 5.78 17.70
N ASN A 45 12.48 6.41 16.74
CA ASN A 45 12.69 7.86 16.72
C ASN A 45 11.85 8.49 15.60
N HIS A 46 11.02 9.47 15.96
CA HIS A 46 10.09 10.10 15.02
C HIS A 46 10.80 10.85 13.89
N ASP A 47 11.84 11.60 14.22
CA ASP A 47 12.57 12.43 13.25
C ASP A 47 13.32 11.54 12.26
N TYR A 48 14.01 10.51 12.76
CA TYR A 48 14.72 9.55 11.90
C TYR A 48 13.77 8.75 11.02
N MET A 49 12.61 8.35 11.53
CA MET A 49 11.61 7.68 10.70
C MET A 49 11.09 8.62 9.61
N THR A 50 10.86 9.89 9.93
CA THR A 50 10.38 10.88 8.97
C THR A 50 11.40 11.08 7.84
N GLU A 51 12.66 11.35 8.17
CA GLU A 51 13.73 11.49 7.18
C GLU A 51 13.94 10.22 6.35
N PHE A 52 13.83 9.05 6.99
CA PHE A 52 13.95 7.76 6.30
C PHE A 52 12.80 7.56 5.29
N MET A 53 11.57 7.94 5.65
CA MET A 53 10.43 7.89 4.73
C MET A 53 10.59 8.86 3.56
N GLU A 54 11.09 10.08 3.80
CA GLU A 54 11.40 11.05 2.72
C GLU A 54 12.45 10.48 1.75
N SER A 55 13.53 9.90 2.28
CA SER A 55 14.57 9.24 1.48
C SER A 55 14.02 8.06 0.65
N MET A 56 13.06 7.31 1.20
CA MET A 56 12.39 6.24 0.46
C MET A 56 11.48 6.76 -0.65
N HIS A 57 10.79 7.88 -0.43
CA HIS A 57 9.90 8.48 -1.42
C HIS A 57 10.66 8.90 -2.68
N ASP A 58 11.86 9.44 -2.52
CA ASP A 58 12.73 9.83 -3.64
C ASP A 58 13.42 8.62 -4.31
N ASN A 59 13.33 7.43 -3.72
CA ASN A 59 13.91 6.20 -4.25
C ASN A 59 12.87 5.35 -5.01
N HIS A 60 12.98 5.32 -6.34
CA HIS A 60 12.04 4.59 -7.19
C HIS A 60 11.92 3.09 -6.85
N HIS A 61 13.02 2.43 -6.50
CA HIS A 61 12.99 1.01 -6.15
C HIS A 61 12.27 0.78 -4.81
N ALA A 62 12.52 1.64 -3.82
CA ALA A 62 11.80 1.60 -2.55
C ALA A 62 10.30 1.82 -2.77
N MET A 63 9.92 2.78 -3.62
CA MET A 63 8.53 3.02 -3.98
C MET A 63 7.86 1.82 -4.66
N GLN A 64 8.55 1.14 -5.57
CA GLN A 64 8.04 -0.11 -6.18
C GLN A 64 7.80 -1.20 -5.13
N MET A 65 8.74 -1.36 -4.19
CA MET A 65 8.62 -2.33 -3.10
C MET A 65 7.44 -2.00 -2.18
N MET A 66 7.19 -0.72 -1.90
CA MET A 66 6.04 -0.27 -1.10
C MET A 66 4.72 -0.53 -1.84
N GLN A 67 4.62 -0.18 -3.12
CA GLN A 67 3.41 -0.39 -3.92
C GLN A 67 3.08 -1.88 -4.10
N GLY A 68 4.11 -2.73 -4.26
CA GLY A 68 3.94 -4.18 -4.36
C GLY A 68 3.67 -4.89 -3.02
N ASN A 69 3.75 -4.18 -1.89
CA ASN A 69 3.63 -4.79 -0.57
C ASN A 69 2.16 -5.08 -0.22
N LYS A 70 1.74 -6.33 -0.48
CA LYS A 70 0.38 -6.81 -0.17
C LYS A 70 -0.03 -6.61 1.29
N LYS A 71 0.90 -6.72 2.25
CA LYS A 71 0.57 -6.56 3.66
C LYS A 71 0.25 -5.10 3.98
N MET A 72 1.05 -4.17 3.44
CA MET A 72 0.82 -2.73 3.58
C MET A 72 -0.50 -2.34 2.91
N MET A 73 -0.73 -2.80 1.67
CA MET A 73 -1.99 -2.59 0.96
C MET A 73 -3.18 -3.17 1.74
N SER A 74 -3.06 -4.39 2.27
CA SER A 74 -4.09 -5.03 3.09
C SER A 74 -4.39 -4.23 4.36
N SER A 75 -3.37 -3.71 5.05
CA SER A 75 -3.59 -2.87 6.24
C SER A 75 -4.23 -1.53 5.90
N MET A 76 -4.01 -1.01 4.69
CA MET A 76 -4.67 0.21 4.22
C MET A 76 -6.13 -0.04 3.84
N MET A 77 -6.44 -1.22 3.30
CA MET A 77 -7.82 -1.61 2.97
C MET A 77 -8.64 -2.11 4.18
N GLN A 78 -7.99 -2.45 5.29
CA GLN A 78 -8.65 -2.94 6.51
C GLN A 78 -8.70 -1.85 7.59
N GLY A 79 -9.82 -1.75 8.30
CA GLY A 79 -9.96 -0.90 9.48
C GLY A 79 -9.87 0.61 9.19
N GLU A 80 -9.05 1.32 9.96
CA GLU A 80 -8.94 2.79 9.93
C GLU A 80 -8.39 3.34 8.60
N GLY A 81 -7.59 2.56 7.85
CA GLY A 81 -7.07 2.96 6.54
C GLY A 81 -8.18 3.20 5.52
N MET A 82 -9.19 2.32 5.52
CA MET A 82 -10.39 2.50 4.70
C MET A 82 -11.21 3.70 5.18
N GLN A 83 -11.32 3.89 6.49
CA GLN A 83 -12.06 5.01 7.06
C GLN A 83 -11.41 6.36 6.74
N MET A 84 -10.08 6.42 6.69
CA MET A 84 -9.34 7.62 6.30
C MET A 84 -9.58 7.97 4.82
N MET A 85 -9.54 6.97 3.93
CA MET A 85 -9.91 7.16 2.52
C MET A 85 -11.37 7.62 2.35
N MET A 86 -12.29 7.12 3.17
CA MET A 86 -13.70 7.57 3.14
C MET A 86 -13.91 8.97 3.74
N LYS A 87 -13.07 9.39 4.70
CA LYS A 87 -13.16 10.73 5.32
C LYS A 87 -12.62 11.82 4.40
N ASP A 88 -11.62 11.52 3.57
CA ASP A 88 -11.17 12.47 2.54
C ASP A 88 -12.14 12.46 1.37
N SER A 89 -13.14 13.33 1.47
CA SER A 89 -14.19 13.49 0.47
C SER A 89 -13.66 13.79 -0.93
N THR A 90 -12.46 14.37 -1.07
CA THR A 90 -11.89 14.75 -2.37
C THR A 90 -11.42 13.53 -3.14
N MET A 91 -10.68 12.64 -2.46
CA MET A 91 -10.22 11.39 -3.06
C MET A 91 -11.42 10.49 -3.38
N MET A 92 -12.36 10.37 -2.44
CA MET A 92 -13.58 9.59 -2.65
C MET A 92 -14.45 10.17 -3.78
N HIS A 93 -14.61 11.50 -3.88
CA HIS A 93 -15.28 12.13 -5.01
C HIS A 93 -14.56 11.80 -6.31
N SER A 94 -13.24 11.99 -6.38
CA SER A 94 -12.50 11.77 -7.64
C SER A 94 -12.59 10.32 -8.12
N MET A 95 -12.59 9.35 -7.20
CA MET A 95 -12.81 7.94 -7.52
C MET A 95 -14.25 7.67 -7.94
N MET A 96 -15.24 8.18 -7.19
CA MET A 96 -16.66 8.01 -7.54
C MET A 96 -17.00 8.69 -8.86
N ASP A 97 -16.46 9.88 -9.12
CA ASP A 97 -16.60 10.61 -10.37
C ASP A 97 -15.97 9.82 -11.52
N GLY A 98 -14.75 9.30 -11.35
CA GLY A 98 -14.12 8.44 -12.35
C GLY A 98 -14.97 7.20 -12.67
N MET A 99 -15.53 6.58 -11.64
CA MET A 99 -16.37 5.38 -11.77
C MET A 99 -17.75 5.68 -12.38
N MET A 100 -18.39 6.79 -11.99
CA MET A 100 -19.70 7.22 -12.49
C MET A 100 -19.62 7.78 -13.92
N ASN A 101 -18.48 8.36 -14.30
CA ASN A 101 -18.25 8.81 -15.68
C ASN A 101 -17.86 7.65 -16.62
N ASP A 102 -17.51 6.47 -16.08
CA ASP A 102 -17.31 5.26 -16.88
C ASP A 102 -18.63 4.46 -16.98
N GLY A 103 -19.42 4.80 -17.99
CA GLY A 103 -20.71 4.16 -18.28
C GLY A 103 -20.62 2.64 -18.47
N LYS A 104 -19.47 2.10 -18.88
CA LYS A 104 -19.28 0.65 -19.04
C LYS A 104 -19.20 -0.03 -17.68
N MET A 105 -18.39 0.52 -16.77
CA MET A 105 -18.26 0.01 -15.41
C MET A 105 -19.60 0.12 -14.67
N MET A 106 -20.30 1.25 -14.82
CA MET A 106 -21.61 1.46 -14.20
C MET A 106 -22.66 0.47 -14.71
N GLY A 107 -22.68 0.22 -16.03
CA GLY A 107 -23.56 -0.78 -16.63
C GLY A 107 -23.31 -2.21 -16.13
N THR A 108 -22.04 -2.61 -16.00
CA THR A 108 -21.67 -3.90 -15.39
C THR A 108 -22.16 -4.02 -13.95
N MET A 109 -22.00 -2.97 -13.15
CA MET A 109 -22.42 -2.98 -11.75
C MET A 109 -23.95 -3.09 -11.61
N MET A 110 -24.70 -2.34 -12.43
CA MET A 110 -26.16 -2.42 -12.48
C MET A 110 -26.65 -3.82 -12.86
N LYS A 111 -26.06 -4.45 -13.88
CA LYS A 111 -26.40 -5.82 -14.28
C LYS A 111 -26.15 -6.81 -13.13
N MET A 112 -25.01 -6.73 -12.46
CA MET A 112 -24.70 -7.59 -11.30
C MET A 112 -25.68 -7.39 -10.14
N MET A 113 -26.09 -6.16 -9.85
CA MET A 113 -27.08 -5.88 -8.81
C MET A 113 -28.45 -6.49 -9.15
N HIS A 114 -28.83 -6.44 -10.42
CA HIS A 114 -30.04 -7.10 -10.89
C HIS A 114 -29.94 -8.63 -10.79
N GLU A 115 -28.86 -9.23 -11.28
CA GLU A 115 -28.61 -10.68 -11.21
C GLU A 115 -28.58 -11.21 -9.77
N LYS A 116 -28.07 -10.42 -8.83
CA LYS A 116 -28.07 -10.75 -7.39
C LYS A 116 -29.39 -10.44 -6.69
N GLY A 117 -30.43 -10.05 -7.42
CA GLY A 117 -31.76 -9.72 -6.88
C GLY A 117 -31.81 -8.46 -6.03
N MET A 118 -30.75 -7.65 -6.04
CA MET A 118 -30.70 -6.36 -5.32
C MET A 118 -31.41 -5.25 -6.09
N MET A 119 -31.71 -5.47 -7.37
CA MET A 119 -32.40 -4.51 -8.23
C MET A 119 -33.45 -5.23 -9.08
N SER A 120 -34.70 -4.73 -9.08
CA SER A 120 -35.76 -5.28 -9.93
C SER A 120 -35.52 -4.96 -11.40
N GLU A 121 -36.15 -5.73 -12.28
CA GLU A 121 -36.14 -5.48 -13.74
C GLU A 121 -36.62 -4.06 -14.06
N ASP A 122 -37.76 -3.65 -13.50
CA ASP A 122 -38.32 -2.31 -13.72
C ASP A 122 -37.35 -1.20 -13.26
N CYS A 123 -36.64 -1.43 -12.16
CA CYS A 123 -35.63 -0.50 -11.65
C CYS A 123 -34.41 -0.46 -12.58
N MET A 124 -33.99 -1.61 -13.09
CA MET A 124 -32.90 -1.71 -14.08
C MET A 124 -33.23 -0.95 -15.36
N GLU A 125 -34.41 -1.19 -15.94
CA GLU A 125 -34.84 -0.58 -17.20
C GLU A 125 -34.98 0.94 -17.05
N SER A 126 -35.61 1.39 -15.96
CA SER A 126 -35.76 2.81 -15.64
C SER A 126 -34.41 3.51 -15.46
N CYS A 127 -33.47 2.90 -14.74
CA CYS A 127 -32.14 3.46 -14.52
C CYS A 127 -31.32 3.46 -15.82
N SER A 128 -31.39 2.40 -16.63
CA SER A 128 -30.65 2.29 -17.89
C SER A 128 -31.12 3.35 -18.90
N LYS A 129 -32.43 3.60 -18.96
CA LYS A 129 -33.00 4.67 -19.77
C LYS A 129 -32.51 6.05 -19.34
N MET A 130 -32.54 6.34 -18.03
CA MET A 130 -32.05 7.61 -17.48
C MET A 130 -30.55 7.84 -17.79
N MET A 131 -29.72 6.79 -17.71
CA MET A 131 -28.30 6.87 -18.05
C MET A 131 -28.07 7.18 -19.52
N GLY A 132 -28.83 6.53 -20.42
CA GLY A 132 -28.80 6.81 -21.85
C GLY A 132 -29.21 8.24 -22.18
N GLU A 133 -30.25 8.76 -21.51
CA GLU A 133 -30.68 10.17 -21.64
C GLU A 133 -29.61 11.17 -21.16
N LYS A 134 -28.76 10.77 -20.21
CA LYS A 134 -27.61 11.56 -19.75
C LYS A 134 -26.36 11.43 -20.65
N GLY A 135 -26.43 10.64 -21.72
CA GLY A 135 -25.33 10.45 -22.66
C GLY A 135 -24.20 9.54 -22.15
N MET A 136 -24.47 8.70 -21.14
CA MET A 136 -23.51 7.71 -20.67
C MET A 136 -23.51 6.48 -21.59
N ASP A 137 -22.33 6.06 -22.04
CA ASP A 137 -22.17 4.88 -22.91
C ASP A 137 -22.20 3.59 -22.08
N MET A 138 -23.36 2.95 -22.03
CA MET A 138 -23.60 1.71 -21.29
C MET A 138 -23.15 0.45 -22.06
N GLN A 139 -22.16 0.58 -22.95
CA GLN A 139 -21.56 -0.53 -23.70
C GLN A 139 -20.88 -1.54 -22.77
N GLY A 140 -21.63 -2.56 -22.35
CA GLY A 140 -21.13 -3.60 -21.44
C GLY A 140 -22.22 -4.48 -20.82
N MET A 141 -23.48 -4.01 -20.79
CA MET A 141 -24.60 -4.81 -20.29
C MET A 141 -24.87 -6.06 -21.15
N ASP A 142 -24.65 -5.96 -22.47
CA ASP A 142 -24.90 -7.05 -23.43
C ASP A 142 -23.73 -8.06 -23.56
N LYS A 143 -22.57 -7.84 -22.91
CA LYS A 143 -21.32 -8.58 -23.19
C LYS A 143 -20.74 -9.33 -22.00
N MET A 144 -21.56 -10.06 -21.24
CA MET A 144 -21.07 -10.95 -20.17
C MET A 144 -21.78 -12.31 -20.09
N ASP A 145 -22.35 -12.79 -21.20
CA ASP A 145 -22.91 -14.17 -21.24
C ASP A 145 -21.82 -15.26 -21.13
N ASP A 146 -20.53 -14.87 -21.12
CA ASP A 146 -19.33 -15.73 -21.11
C ASP A 146 -18.48 -15.58 -19.83
N MET A 147 -19.05 -15.08 -18.73
CA MET A 147 -18.37 -15.13 -17.42
C MET A 147 -18.80 -16.40 -16.69
N ASP A 148 -18.02 -17.47 -16.90
CA ASP A 148 -18.09 -18.72 -16.12
C ASP A 148 -18.28 -18.40 -14.63
N SER A 149 -19.46 -18.74 -14.13
CA SER A 149 -19.85 -18.52 -12.74
C SER A 149 -18.99 -19.42 -11.83
N PRO A 150 -18.23 -18.89 -10.86
CA PRO A 150 -17.69 -19.71 -9.80
C PRO A 150 -18.84 -20.05 -8.85
N THR A 151 -19.40 -21.24 -9.08
CA THR A 151 -20.00 -22.14 -8.10
C THR A 151 -21.12 -21.56 -7.24
N LYS A 152 -22.34 -22.05 -7.51
CA LYS A 152 -23.45 -22.10 -6.55
C LYS A 152 -22.96 -22.64 -5.20
N GLY A 153 -22.67 -21.74 -4.26
CA GLY A 153 -22.56 -22.06 -2.84
C GLY A 153 -23.92 -21.77 -2.21
N GLU A 154 -24.60 -22.83 -1.79
CA GLU A 154 -25.89 -22.78 -1.10
C GLU A 154 -25.80 -21.85 0.11
N HIS A 155 -26.53 -20.74 0.08
CA HIS A 155 -26.86 -20.01 1.29
C HIS A 155 -28.21 -20.54 1.78
N THR A 156 -28.12 -21.55 2.63
CA THR A 156 -29.21 -21.96 3.49
C THR A 156 -29.65 -20.78 4.35
N GLU A 157 -30.96 -20.57 4.34
CA GLU A 157 -31.71 -19.66 5.17
C GLU A 157 -31.29 -19.75 6.64
N HIS A 158 -31.11 -18.61 7.30
CA HIS A 158 -31.49 -18.49 8.70
C HIS A 158 -32.03 -17.10 8.99
N HIS A 159 -33.27 -17.11 9.48
CA HIS A 159 -34.08 -16.03 10.03
C HIS A 159 -33.35 -15.10 11.01
#